data_AF-A0A0A6UL34-F1
#
_entry.id   AF-A0A0A6UL34-F1
#
_cell.length_a   1.000
_cell.length_b   1.000
_cell.length_c   1.000
_cell.angle_alpha   90.00
_cell.angle_beta   90.00
_cell.angle_gamma   90.00
#
_symmetry.space_group_name_H-M   'P 1'
#
loop_
_entity.id
_entity.type
_entity.pdbx_description
1 polymer ?
#
loop_
_entity_poly.entity_id
_entity_poly.type
_entity_poly.pdbx_seq_one_letter_code
_entity_poly.pdbx_strand_id
1 'polypeptide(L)'
;MMRRWRLAVLAALCGLLVAAVRFSDGAPGSATLLLALFLGYAFVLSPLIFPRASADDGRPVVYWRPGCRFCLQMRARLGPDAARLRWVDIWADPSAAATVREITGGDETVPTVVIGGRAHVNPDPSWLRGQLTPAAPQP
;
A
#
# COMPACT_ATOMS: atom_id res chain seq x y z
N MET A 1 2.07 -6.31 -14.72
CA MET A 1 3.24 -5.51 -14.27
C MET A 1 3.12 -4.00 -14.45
N MET A 2 2.66 -3.45 -15.58
CA MET A 2 2.59 -1.99 -15.74
C MET A 2 1.57 -1.33 -14.80
N ARG A 3 0.41 -1.97 -14.56
CA ARG A 3 -0.69 -1.42 -13.74
C ARG A 3 -0.23 -0.94 -12.36
N ARG A 4 0.66 -1.69 -11.69
CA ARG A 4 1.24 -1.36 -10.38
C ARG A 4 2.20 -0.17 -10.35
N TRP A 5 2.81 0.19 -11.48
CA TRP A 5 3.79 1.28 -11.54
C TRP A 5 3.26 2.55 -12.21
N ARG A 6 2.10 2.48 -12.90
CA ARG A 6 1.55 3.60 -13.68
C ARG A 6 1.49 4.91 -12.90
N LEU A 7 0.98 4.89 -11.67
CA LEU A 7 0.82 6.11 -10.86
C LEU A 7 2.17 6.71 -10.42
N ALA A 8 3.10 5.87 -9.97
CA ALA A 8 4.44 6.32 -9.58
C ALA A 8 5.25 6.84 -10.77
N VAL A 9 5.18 6.16 -11.93
CA VAL A 9 5.86 6.57 -13.16
C VAL A 9 5.29 7.90 -13.67
N LEU A 10 3.96 8.06 -13.71
CA LEU A 10 3.33 9.32 -14.12
C LEU A 10 3.76 10.48 -13.23
N ALA A 11 3.74 10.29 -11.90
CA ALA A 11 4.18 11.32 -10.95
C ALA A 11 5.65 11.69 -11.14
N ALA A 12 6.54 10.71 -11.34
CA ALA A 12 7.95 10.95 -11.58
C ALA A 12 8.20 11.68 -12.91
N LEU A 13 7.49 11.31 -13.98
CA LEU A 13 7.58 11.99 -15.29
C LEU A 13 7.10 13.44 -15.20
N CYS A 14 5.98 13.70 -14.53
CA CYS A 14 5.51 15.06 -14.28
C CYS A 14 6.53 15.88 -13.49
N GLY A 15 7.12 15.31 -12.44
CA GLY A 15 8.16 15.96 -11.66
C GLY A 15 9.40 16.31 -12.48
N LEU A 16 9.84 15.39 -13.35
CA LEU A 16 10.97 15.61 -14.25
C LEU A 16 10.69 16.73 -15.25
N LEU A 17 9.50 16.74 -15.87
CA LEU A 17 9.08 17.78 -16.80
C LEU A 17 9.04 19.16 -16.13
N VAL A 18 8.42 19.27 -14.94
CA VAL A 18 8.36 20.52 -14.19
C VAL A 18 9.76 21.00 -13.80
N ALA A 19 10.63 20.10 -13.33
CA ALA A 19 11.99 20.45 -12.96
C ALA A 19 12.80 20.96 -14.18
N ALA A 20 12.65 20.33 -15.35
CA ALA A 20 13.31 20.74 -16.58
C ALA A 20 12.92 22.16 -16.99
N VAL A 21 11.61 22.49 -16.96
CA VAL A 21 11.11 23.85 -17.27
C VAL A 21 11.66 24.87 -16.27
N ARG A 22 11.64 24.57 -14.97
CA ARG A 22 12.13 25.50 -13.94
C ARG A 22 13.65 25.69 -13.98
N PHE A 23 14.37 24.70 -14.48
CA PHE A 23 15.81 24.80 -14.71
C PHE A 23 16.11 25.69 -15.91
N SER A 24 15.34 25.58 -17.01
CA SER A 24 15.45 26.51 -18.15
C SER A 24 15.09 27.95 -17.78
N ASP A 25 14.24 28.15 -16.79
CA ASP A 25 13.89 29.48 -16.25
C ASP A 25 14.97 30.07 -15.30
N GLY A 26 16.09 29.38 -15.08
CA GLY A 26 17.16 29.84 -14.20
C GLY A 26 16.84 29.76 -12.69
N ALA A 27 15.87 28.94 -12.29
CA ALA A 27 15.44 28.82 -10.89
C ALA A 27 15.71 27.42 -10.28
N PRO A 28 16.99 27.02 -10.15
CA PRO A 28 17.39 25.66 -9.79
C PRO A 28 16.96 25.22 -8.38
N GLY A 29 16.82 26.16 -7.43
CA GLY A 29 16.35 25.87 -6.09
C GLY A 29 14.91 25.34 -6.09
N SER A 30 14.02 26.04 -6.78
CA SER A 30 12.62 25.62 -6.91
C SER A 30 12.46 24.33 -7.73
N ALA A 31 13.28 24.13 -8.77
CA ALA A 31 13.30 22.91 -9.55
C ALA A 31 13.65 21.69 -8.68
N THR A 32 14.69 21.81 -7.86
CA THR A 32 15.13 20.76 -6.93
C THR A 32 14.06 20.44 -5.89
N LEU A 33 13.44 21.45 -5.27
CA LEU A 33 12.40 21.26 -4.27
C LEU A 33 11.17 20.56 -4.85
N LEU A 34 10.69 21.00 -6.02
CA LEU A 34 9.54 20.41 -6.68
C LEU A 34 9.84 18.96 -7.12
N LEU A 35 11.02 18.71 -7.68
CA LEU A 35 11.43 17.35 -8.04
C LEU A 35 11.43 16.43 -6.82
N ALA A 36 11.99 16.86 -5.69
CA ALA A 36 11.98 16.10 -4.45
C ALA A 36 10.56 15.79 -3.96
N LEU A 37 9.64 16.76 -4.04
CA LEU A 37 8.23 16.56 -3.70
C LEU A 37 7.55 15.53 -4.61
N PHE A 38 7.75 15.62 -5.92
CA PHE A 38 7.21 14.65 -6.88
C PHE A 38 7.78 13.25 -6.69
N LEU A 39 9.08 13.13 -6.39
CA LEU A 39 9.71 11.85 -6.08
C LEU A 39 9.18 11.26 -4.77
N GLY A 40 8.99 12.09 -3.74
CA GLY A 40 8.34 11.67 -2.50
C GLY A 40 6.92 11.17 -2.73
N TYR A 41 6.14 11.88 -3.54
CA TYR A 41 4.78 11.46 -3.91
C TYR A 41 4.78 10.17 -4.76
N ALA A 42 5.69 10.06 -5.73
CA ALA A 42 5.88 8.85 -6.52
C ALA A 42 6.26 7.64 -5.65
N PHE A 43 7.08 7.85 -4.61
CA PHE A 43 7.42 6.82 -3.63
C PHE A 43 6.21 6.38 -2.81
N VAL A 44 5.35 7.32 -2.37
CA VAL A 44 4.11 6.99 -1.65
C VAL A 44 3.12 6.19 -2.51
N LEU A 45 3.05 6.48 -3.80
CA LEU A 45 2.21 5.76 -4.75
C LEU A 45 2.84 4.45 -5.25
N SER A 46 4.13 4.25 -4.98
CA SER A 46 4.90 3.11 -5.45
C SER A 46 4.55 1.83 -4.70
N PRO A 47 4.61 0.66 -5.37
CA PRO A 47 4.49 -0.61 -4.68
C PRO A 47 5.60 -0.83 -3.63
N LEU A 48 6.70 -0.07 -3.71
CA LEU A 48 7.83 -0.18 -2.78
C LEU A 48 7.52 0.28 -1.36
N ILE A 49 6.46 1.06 -1.16
CA ILE A 49 6.17 1.54 0.18
C ILE A 49 5.84 0.36 1.08
N PHE A 50 5.10 -0.65 0.62
CA PHE A 50 4.70 -1.82 1.42
C PHE A 50 5.75 -2.94 1.41
N PRO A 51 5.90 -3.68 2.53
CA PRO A 51 6.77 -4.84 2.56
C PRO A 51 6.28 -5.90 1.57
N ARG A 52 7.21 -6.63 0.95
CA ARG A 52 6.86 -7.77 0.11
C ARG A 52 6.27 -8.87 0.98
N ALA A 53 5.25 -9.55 0.49
CA ALA A 53 4.74 -10.75 1.13
C ALA A 53 5.85 -11.82 1.20
N SER A 54 6.11 -12.31 2.40
CA SER A 54 6.92 -13.51 2.66
C SER A 54 6.08 -14.78 2.46
N ALA A 55 6.73 -15.95 2.53
CA ALA A 55 6.06 -17.24 2.61
C ALA A 55 4.99 -17.25 3.71
N ASP A 56 3.99 -18.11 3.58
CA ASP A 56 2.93 -18.24 4.57
C ASP A 56 3.51 -18.65 5.93
N ASP A 57 3.39 -17.76 6.90
CA ASP A 57 3.93 -17.90 8.25
C ASP A 57 2.83 -17.76 9.32
N GLY A 58 1.56 -17.94 8.92
CA GLY A 58 0.41 -17.90 9.81
C GLY A 58 0.01 -16.50 10.28
N ARG A 59 0.71 -15.44 9.84
CA ARG A 59 0.33 -14.06 10.14
C ARG A 59 -0.96 -13.67 9.39
N PRO A 60 -1.78 -12.77 9.95
CA PRO A 60 -2.91 -12.24 9.24
C PRO A 60 -2.52 -11.57 7.92
N VAL A 61 -3.34 -11.77 6.89
CA VAL A 61 -3.09 -11.28 5.55
C VAL A 61 -3.87 -10.01 5.29
N VAL A 62 -3.22 -8.99 4.75
CA VAL A 62 -3.84 -7.77 4.24
C VAL A 62 -3.62 -7.70 2.74
N TYR A 63 -4.70 -7.81 1.99
CA TYR A 63 -4.73 -7.58 0.55
C TYR A 63 -4.82 -6.08 0.28
N TRP A 64 -3.91 -5.58 -0.55
CA TRP A 64 -3.80 -4.16 -0.88
C TRP A 64 -3.41 -3.97 -2.35
N ARG A 65 -3.42 -2.71 -2.82
CA ARG A 65 -2.93 -2.32 -4.15
C ARG A 65 -2.24 -0.94 -4.12
N PRO A 66 -1.28 -0.67 -5.02
CA PRO A 66 -0.66 0.64 -5.18
C PRO A 66 -1.69 1.76 -5.41
N GLY A 67 -1.48 2.90 -4.74
CA GLY A 67 -2.37 4.07 -4.80
C GLY A 67 -3.64 3.97 -3.94
N CYS A 68 -3.84 2.89 -3.18
CA CYS A 68 -4.99 2.74 -2.28
C CYS A 68 -4.85 3.66 -1.04
N ARG A 69 -5.66 4.73 -0.99
CA ARG A 69 -5.69 5.67 0.15
C ARG A 69 -6.01 4.96 1.48
N PHE A 70 -7.00 4.08 1.51
CA PHE A 70 -7.40 3.35 2.73
C PHE A 70 -6.30 2.41 3.23
N CYS A 71 -5.59 1.75 2.31
CA CYS A 71 -4.49 0.85 2.64
C CYS A 71 -3.29 1.62 3.24
N LEU A 72 -2.97 2.79 2.66
CA LEU A 72 -1.94 3.70 3.21
C LEU A 72 -2.33 4.20 4.60
N GLN A 73 -3.58 4.62 4.78
CA GLN A 73 -4.11 5.10 6.06
C GLN A 73 -4.13 4.00 7.12
N MET A 74 -4.54 2.78 6.76
CA MET A 74 -4.53 1.61 7.64
C MET A 74 -3.12 1.32 8.13
N ARG A 75 -2.14 1.28 7.22
CA ARG A 75 -0.75 1.06 7.60
C ARG A 75 -0.19 2.19 8.46
N ALA A 76 -0.44 3.44 8.10
CA ALA A 76 0.01 4.60 8.87
C ALA A 76 -0.54 4.57 10.30
N ARG A 77 -1.81 4.18 10.46
CA ARG A 77 -2.44 4.02 11.78
C ARG A 77 -1.84 2.85 12.54
N LEU A 78 -1.67 1.69 11.91
CA LEU A 78 -1.07 0.52 12.57
C LEU A 78 0.37 0.78 13.02
N GLY A 79 1.12 1.63 12.32
CA GLY A 79 2.48 1.98 12.72
C GLY A 79 3.39 0.73 12.78
N PRO A 80 4.12 0.49 13.89
CA PRO A 80 4.97 -0.69 14.06
C PRO A 80 4.22 -2.03 13.93
N ASP A 81 2.94 -2.09 14.34
CA ASP A 81 2.13 -3.32 14.28
C ASP A 81 1.89 -3.79 12.84
N ALA A 82 2.04 -2.90 11.85
CA ALA A 82 1.92 -3.27 10.44
C ALA A 82 2.94 -4.34 10.02
N ALA A 83 4.08 -4.48 10.71
CA ALA A 83 5.09 -5.52 10.45
C ALA A 83 4.62 -6.93 10.86
N ARG A 84 3.59 -7.01 11.71
CA ARG A 84 2.99 -8.26 12.20
C ARG A 84 1.95 -8.83 11.22
N LEU A 85 1.69 -8.10 10.13
CA LEU A 85 0.76 -8.46 9.07
C LEU A 85 1.53 -8.84 7.80
N ARG A 86 0.95 -9.75 7.02
CA ARG A 86 1.44 -10.08 5.67
C ARG A 86 0.72 -9.23 4.64
N TRP A 87 1.46 -8.38 3.92
CA TRP A 87 0.89 -7.46 2.92
C TRP A 87 0.99 -8.06 1.51
N VAL A 88 -0.14 -8.38 0.89
CA VAL A 88 -0.21 -9.02 -0.43
C VAL A 88 -0.77 -8.04 -1.47
N ASP A 89 0.02 -7.73 -2.49
CA ASP A 89 -0.38 -6.87 -3.61
C ASP A 89 -1.21 -7.67 -4.63
N ILE A 90 -2.51 -7.37 -4.70
CA ILE A 90 -3.43 -8.06 -5.63
C ILE A 90 -3.16 -7.74 -7.10
N TRP A 91 -2.37 -6.70 -7.40
CA TRP A 91 -1.97 -6.40 -8.79
C TRP A 91 -0.69 -7.13 -9.21
N ALA A 92 0.07 -7.65 -8.24
CA ALA A 92 1.24 -8.47 -8.49
C ALA A 92 0.89 -9.96 -8.55
N ASP A 93 -0.10 -10.38 -7.76
CA ASP A 93 -0.52 -11.78 -7.64
C ASP A 93 -1.98 -11.97 -8.13
N PRO A 94 -2.19 -12.61 -9.30
CA PRO A 94 -3.52 -12.91 -9.82
C PRO A 94 -4.36 -13.82 -8.91
N SER A 95 -3.72 -14.71 -8.14
CA SER A 95 -4.42 -15.60 -7.21
C SER A 95 -4.97 -14.80 -6.03
N ALA A 96 -4.19 -13.87 -5.49
CA ALA A 96 -4.64 -12.93 -4.47
C ALA A 96 -5.80 -12.05 -4.97
N ALA A 97 -5.76 -11.62 -6.23
CA ALA A 97 -6.89 -10.90 -6.82
C ALA A 97 -8.15 -11.77 -6.91
N ALA A 98 -8.02 -13.05 -7.29
CA ALA A 98 -9.14 -13.98 -7.31
C ALA A 98 -9.74 -14.17 -5.91
N THR A 99 -8.90 -14.39 -4.89
CA THR A 99 -9.35 -14.49 -3.49
C THR A 99 -10.12 -13.24 -3.04
N VAL A 100 -9.65 -12.03 -3.37
CA VAL A 100 -10.38 -10.81 -3.02
C VAL A 100 -11.72 -10.71 -3.75
N ARG A 101 -11.79 -11.10 -5.03
CA ARG A 101 -13.06 -11.14 -5.77
C ARG A 101 -14.03 -12.14 -5.17
N GLU A 102 -13.57 -13.31 -4.78
CA GLU A 102 -14.39 -14.31 -4.09
C GLU A 102 -14.94 -13.77 -2.76
N ILE A 103 -14.10 -13.10 -1.97
CA ILE A 103 -14.51 -12.51 -0.68
C ILE A 103 -15.52 -11.37 -0.86
N THR A 104 -15.34 -10.53 -1.87
CA THR A 104 -16.09 -9.27 -2.02
C THR A 104 -17.28 -9.36 -2.96
N GLY A 105 -17.53 -10.53 -3.57
CA GLY A 105 -18.65 -10.73 -4.49
C GLY A 105 -18.35 -10.30 -5.94
N GLY A 106 -17.09 -10.30 -6.35
CA GLY A 106 -16.64 -10.04 -7.72
C GLY A 106 -15.69 -8.85 -7.87
N ASP A 107 -15.53 -8.05 -6.83
CA ASP A 107 -14.76 -6.80 -6.87
C ASP A 107 -13.31 -6.95 -6.40
N GLU A 108 -12.46 -5.98 -6.75
CA GLU A 108 -11.09 -5.86 -6.20
C GLU A 108 -11.07 -4.90 -4.99
N THR A 109 -12.06 -5.02 -4.09
CA THR A 109 -12.19 -4.10 -2.95
C THR A 109 -11.11 -4.35 -1.90
N VAL A 110 -10.38 -3.30 -1.55
CA VAL A 110 -9.25 -3.31 -0.62
C VAL A 110 -9.28 -2.06 0.26
N PRO A 111 -8.74 -2.10 1.50
CA PRO A 111 -8.02 -3.22 2.12
C PRO A 111 -8.97 -4.36 2.51
N THR A 112 -8.59 -5.59 2.18
CA THR A 112 -9.30 -6.80 2.65
C THR A 112 -8.36 -7.57 3.56
N VAL A 113 -8.82 -7.90 4.75
CA VAL A 113 -8.01 -8.52 5.81
C VAL A 113 -8.53 -9.92 6.09
N VAL A 114 -7.63 -10.90 6.16
CA VAL A 114 -7.95 -12.28 6.56
C VAL A 114 -7.21 -12.62 7.85
N ILE A 115 -7.96 -12.88 8.92
CA ILE A 115 -7.45 -13.30 10.23
C ILE A 115 -8.16 -14.59 10.62
N GLY A 116 -7.40 -15.65 10.93
CA GLY A 116 -7.99 -16.92 11.36
C GLY A 116 -9.00 -17.51 10.37
N GLY A 117 -8.76 -17.35 9.06
CA GLY A 117 -9.65 -17.79 7.99
C GLY A 117 -10.91 -16.93 7.77
N ARG A 118 -11.14 -15.89 8.58
CA ARG A 118 -12.27 -14.97 8.41
C ARG A 118 -11.84 -13.72 7.67
N ALA A 119 -12.61 -13.36 6.64
CA ALA A 119 -12.36 -12.18 5.84
C ALA A 119 -13.13 -10.96 6.35
N HIS A 120 -12.46 -9.81 6.35
CA HIS A 120 -12.99 -8.52 6.73
C HIS A 120 -12.67 -7.51 5.62
N VAL A 121 -13.72 -6.97 4.99
CA VAL A 121 -13.58 -5.98 3.91
C VAL A 121 -13.56 -4.59 4.52
N ASN A 122 -12.50 -3.84 4.24
CA ASN A 122 -12.22 -2.48 4.73
C ASN A 122 -12.47 -2.30 6.25
N PRO A 123 -11.86 -3.13 7.13
CA PRO A 123 -12.07 -3.03 8.55
C PRO A 123 -11.46 -1.74 9.13
N ASP A 124 -11.98 -1.31 10.28
CA ASP A 124 -11.41 -0.19 11.01
C ASP A 124 -9.96 -0.50 11.49
N PRO A 125 -8.98 0.39 11.27
CA PRO A 125 -7.60 0.14 11.68
C PRO A 125 -7.39 -0.02 13.20
N SER A 126 -8.24 0.61 14.03
CA SER A 126 -8.17 0.45 15.49
C SER A 126 -8.67 -0.93 15.92
N TRP A 127 -9.74 -1.42 15.29
CA TRP A 127 -10.21 -2.80 15.48
C TRP A 127 -9.12 -3.79 15.08
N LEU A 128 -8.50 -3.61 13.91
CA LEU A 128 -7.43 -4.49 13.43
C LEU A 128 -6.25 -4.50 14.39
N ARG A 129 -5.86 -3.35 14.95
CA ARG A 129 -4.81 -3.30 15.99
C ARG A 129 -5.19 -4.13 17.22
N GLY A 130 -6.45 -4.06 17.65
CA GLY A 130 -6.96 -4.86 18.76
C GLY A 130 -6.85 -6.38 18.52
N GLN A 131 -7.03 -6.82 17.27
CA GLN A 131 -6.86 -8.23 16.89
C GLN A 131 -5.40 -8.69 16.86
N LEU A 132 -4.44 -7.76 16.81
CA LEU A 132 -3.02 -8.08 16.83
C LEU A 132 -2.48 -8.22 18.25
N THR A 133 -3.16 -7.73 19.28
CA THR A 133 -2.71 -7.95 20.66
C THR A 133 -2.66 -9.45 20.95
N PRO A 134 -1.56 -10.00 21.51
CA PRO A 134 -1.49 -11.42 21.86
C PRO A 134 -2.69 -11.82 22.70
N ALA A 135 -3.29 -12.98 22.41
CA ALA A 135 -4.28 -13.56 23.31
C ALA A 135 -3.68 -13.65 24.71
N ALA A 136 -4.42 -13.21 25.73
CA ALA A 136 -4.01 -13.41 27.12
C ALA A 136 -3.72 -14.90 27.34
N PRO A 137 -2.72 -15.27 28.16
CA PRO A 137 -2.49 -16.66 28.54
C PRO A 137 -3.79 -17.26 29.06
N GLN A 138 -4.25 -18.37 28.47
CA GLN A 138 -5.38 -19.12 29.00
C GLN A 138 -4.92 -19.78 30.31
N PRO A 139 -5.65 -19.61 31.43
CA PRO A 139 -5.30 -20.19 32.72
C PRO A 139 -5.41 -21.72 32.74
#